data_AF-A0A2G5C1L6-F1
#
_entry.id   AF-A0A2G5C1L6-F1
#
_cell.length_a   1.000
_cell.length_b   1.000
_cell.length_c   1.000
_cell.angle_alpha   90.00
_cell.angle_beta   90.00
_cell.angle_gamma   90.00
#
_symmetry.space_group_name_H-M   'P 1'
#
loop_
_entity.id
_entity.type
_entity.pdbx_description
1 polymer ?
#
loop_
_entity_poly.entity_id
_entity_poly.type
_entity_poly.pdbx_seq_one_letter_code
_entity_poly.pdbx_strand_id
1 'polypeptide(L)' 'MIQLVPSTQVGYFFAWVVVDRAMLKVPVHVPRVLYLNSKAPITEEFPRKHVNKILTHGNPNFNLIEVHLIYSHRNSTAVT' A
#
# COMPACT_ATOMS: atom_id res chain seq x y z
N MET A 1 -11.73 -18.50 6.75
CA MET A 1 -10.70 -17.93 7.64
C MET A 1 -9.44 -17.70 6.81
N ILE A 2 -8.84 -16.51 6.90
CA ILE A 2 -7.54 -16.22 6.28
C ILE A 2 -6.60 -15.75 7.38
N GLN A 3 -5.42 -16.35 7.46
CA GLN A 3 -4.39 -15.93 8.41
C GLN A 3 -3.15 -15.46 7.65
N LEU A 4 -2.81 -14.19 7.81
CA LEU A 4 -1.61 -13.61 7.24
C LEU A 4 -0.40 -13.91 8.13
N VAL A 5 0.70 -14.29 7.49
CA VAL A 5 2.00 -14.55 8.10
C VAL A 5 2.99 -13.56 7.48
N PRO A 6 3.81 -12.86 8.28
CA PRO A 6 4.78 -11.90 7.76
C PRO A 6 5.80 -12.58 6.85
N SER A 7 6.24 -11.87 5.81
CA SER A 7 7.42 -12.24 5.01
C SER A 7 8.57 -11.26 5.27
N THR A 8 9.76 -11.60 4.77
CA THR A 8 10.94 -10.71 4.82
C THR A 8 10.84 -9.53 3.86
N GLN A 9 9.97 -9.62 2.85
CA GLN A 9 9.79 -8.58 1.85
C GLN A 9 8.61 -7.67 2.19
N VAL A 10 8.84 -6.36 2.18
CA VAL A 10 7.80 -5.38 2.52
C VAL A 10 6.66 -5.45 1.50
N GLY A 11 5.43 -5.51 1.99
CA GLY A 11 4.22 -5.62 1.15
C GLY A 11 3.91 -7.05 0.72
N TYR A 12 4.78 -8.02 0.99
CA TYR A 12 4.52 -9.43 0.73
C TYR A 12 4.23 -10.19 2.02
N PHE A 13 3.26 -11.08 1.96
CA PHE A 13 2.81 -11.93 3.05
C PHE A 13 2.58 -13.35 2.54
N PHE A 14 2.47 -14.29 3.45
CA PHE A 14 1.85 -15.58 3.16
C PHE A 14 0.47 -15.64 3.80
N ALA A 15 -0.51 -16.16 3.10
CA ALA A 15 -1.82 -16.44 3.66
C ALA A 15 -2.01 -17.95 3.81
N TRP A 16 -2.44 -18.37 4.98
CA TRP A 16 -3.09 -19.67 5.14
C TRP A 16 -4.55 -19.54 4.78
N VAL A 17 -4.97 -20.28 3.75
CA VAL A 17 -6.36 -20.33 3.28
C VAL A 17 -6.85 -21.76 3.30
N VAL A 18 -8.13 -21.94 3.65
CA VAL A 18 -8.80 -23.25 3.61
C VAL A 18 -9.70 -23.28 2.37
N VAL A 19 -9.43 -24.20 1.45
CA VAL A 19 -10.20 -24.39 0.21
C VAL A 19 -10.46 -25.89 0.08
N ASP A 20 -11.72 -26.29 -0.11
CA ASP A 20 -12.13 -27.68 -0.30
C ASP A 20 -11.49 -28.67 0.68
N ARG A 21 -11.49 -28.33 1.98
CA ARG A 21 -10.91 -29.12 3.08
C ARG A 21 -9.37 -29.21 3.09
N ALA A 22 -8.69 -28.53 2.16
CA ALA A 22 -7.23 -28.42 2.14
C ALA A 22 -6.76 -27.07 2.72
N MET A 23 -5.65 -27.08 3.45
CA MET A 23 -4.99 -25.89 3.98
C MET A 23 -3.81 -25.52 3.07
N LEU A 24 -3.91 -24.38 2.39
CA LEU A 24 -2.94 -23.92 1.41
C LEU A 24 -2.20 -22.68 1.93
N LYS A 25 -0.89 -22.64 1.71
CA LYS A 25 -0.06 -21.46 1.96
C LYS A 25 0.19 -20.75 0.63
N VAL A 26 -0.37 -19.57 0.46
CA VAL A 26 -0.25 -18.79 -0.80
C VAL A 26 0.49 -17.49 -0.57
N PRO A 27 1.36 -17.06 -1.50
CA PRO A 27 1.97 -15.73 -1.44
C PRO A 27 0.92 -14.66 -1.77
N VAL A 28 0.91 -13.57 -1.00
CA VAL A 28 -0.01 -12.45 -1.17
C VAL A 28 0.78 -11.14 -1.21
N HIS A 29 0.61 -10.38 -2.28
CA HIS A 29 1.11 -9.02 -2.38
C HIS A 29 0.02 -8.03 -1.97
N VAL A 30 0.26 -7.27 -0.89
CA VAL A 30 -0.64 -6.25 -0.37
C VAL A 30 -0.01 -4.88 -0.64
N PRO A 31 -0.42 -4.19 -1.73
CA PRO A 31 0.09 -2.86 -2.03
C PRO A 31 -0.32 -1.87 -0.94
N ARG A 32 0.63 -1.06 -0.46
CA ARG A 32 0.35 0.02 0.49
C ARG A 32 0.03 1.29 -0.27
N VAL A 33 -1.25 1.64 -0.29
CA VAL A 33 -1.75 2.91 -0.82
C VAL A 33 -2.05 3.84 0.35
N LEU A 34 -1.39 4.99 0.37
CA LEU A 34 -1.60 6.04 1.37
C LEU A 34 -2.27 7.25 0.74
N TYR A 35 -3.09 7.95 1.52
CA TYR A 35 -3.73 9.19 1.09
C TYR A 35 -3.20 10.34 1.92
N LEU A 36 -2.56 11.32 1.27
CA LEU A 36 -2.05 12.51 1.93
C LEU A 36 -3.00 13.67 1.67
N ASN A 37 -3.35 14.39 2.73
CA ASN A 37 -4.07 15.65 2.60
C ASN A 37 -3.10 16.72 2.08
N SER A 38 -3.34 17.24 0.87
CA SER A 38 -2.55 18.34 0.34
C SER A 38 -3.13 19.67 0.81
N LYS A 39 -2.48 20.30 1.78
CA LYS A 39 -2.75 21.71 2.15
C LYS A 39 -1.98 22.72 1.29
N ALA A 40 -1.11 22.25 0.39
CA ALA A 40 -0.24 23.09 -0.43
C ALA A 40 -0.77 23.23 -1.87
N PRO A 41 -0.52 24.36 -2.56
CA PRO A 41 -0.81 24.51 -3.98
C PRO A 41 -0.07 23.41 -4.76
N ILE A 42 -0.83 22.60 -5.48
CA ILE A 42 -0.31 21.44 -6.21
C ILE A 42 0.31 21.97 -7.51
N THR A 43 1.64 22.00 -7.59
CA THR A 43 2.34 22.14 -8.87
C THR A 43 2.14 20.85 -9.67
N GLU A 44 1.94 20.97 -10.98
CA GLU A 44 1.53 19.90 -11.92
C GLU A 44 2.48 18.68 -11.98
N GLU A 45 3.60 18.69 -11.25
CA GLU A 45 4.64 17.66 -11.29
C GLU A 45 4.44 16.49 -10.32
N PHE A 46 3.36 16.44 -9.53
CA PHE A 46 3.15 15.31 -8.64
C PHE A 46 2.55 14.10 -9.39
N PRO A 47 3.23 12.93 -9.42
CA PRO A 47 2.82 11.75 -10.21
C PRO A 47 1.67 10.98 -9.54
N ARG A 48 0.73 11.68 -8.90
CA ARG A 48 -0.15 11.10 -7.89
C ARG A 48 -1.62 11.36 -8.21
N LYS A 49 -2.42 10.30 -8.18
CA LYS A 49 -3.85 10.34 -8.47
C LYS A 49 -4.58 11.16 -7.40
N HIS A 50 -5.37 12.12 -7.84
CA HIS A 50 -6.23 12.89 -6.95
C HIS A 50 -7.48 12.07 -6.62
N VAL A 51 -7.81 11.97 -5.33
CA VAL A 51 -8.97 11.20 -4.86
C VAL A 51 -9.75 12.00 -3.85
N ASN A 52 -11.05 12.01 -4.03
CA ASN A 52 -12.02 12.62 -3.15
C ASN A 52 -12.52 11.53 -2.18
N LYS A 53 -12.26 11.66 -0.87
CA LYS A 53 -12.72 10.68 0.13
C LYS A 53 -13.42 11.35 1.30
N ILE A 54 -14.56 10.77 1.66
CA ILE A 54 -15.32 11.07 2.87
C ILE A 54 -14.72 10.24 4.02
N LEU A 55 -14.21 10.89 5.07
CA LEU A 55 -13.74 10.18 6.27
C LEU A 55 -14.90 9.87 7.21
N THR A 56 -14.90 8.64 7.73
CA THR A 56 -15.98 8.06 8.55
C THR A 56 -16.34 8.87 9.79
N HIS A 57 -15.42 9.68 10.32
CA HIS A 57 -15.59 10.37 11.60
C HIS A 57 -16.06 11.83 11.51
N GLY A 58 -16.23 12.39 10.31
CA GLY A 58 -16.76 13.76 10.22
C GLY A 58 -17.57 14.07 8.97
N ASN A 59 -17.58 13.17 7.99
CA ASN A 59 -18.06 13.44 6.64
C ASN A 59 -17.46 14.65 5.88
N PRO A 60 -16.36 15.32 6.28
CA PRO A 60 -15.75 16.30 5.41
C PRO A 60 -15.17 15.57 4.19
N ASN A 61 -15.33 16.23 3.05
CA ASN A 61 -14.76 15.77 1.83
C ASN A 61 -13.35 16.32 1.68
N PHE A 62 -12.35 15.44 1.61
CA PHE A 62 -10.96 15.85 1.40
C PHE A 62 -10.50 15.53 -0.01
N ASN A 63 -9.82 16.51 -0.57
CA ASN A 63 -8.93 16.37 -1.70
C ASN A 63 -7.64 15.70 -1.21
N LEU A 64 -7.47 14.43 -1.58
CA LEU A 64 -6.33 13.62 -1.16
C LEU A 64 -5.47 13.25 -2.35
N ILE A 65 -4.18 13.14 -2.08
CA ILE A 65 -3.18 12.67 -3.01
C ILE A 65 -2.90 11.20 -2.70
N GLU A 66 -3.13 10.32 -3.66
CA GLU A 66 -2.83 8.89 -3.56
C GLU A 66 -1.33 8.62 -3.76
N VAL A 67 -0.70 7.96 -2.80
CA VAL A 67 0.73 7.63 -2.80
C VAL A 67 0.90 6.12 -2.80
N HIS A 68 1.57 5.60 -3.83
CA HIS A 68 2.02 4.21 -3.87
C HIS A 68 3.44 4.13 -3.32
N LEU A 69 3.63 3.33 -2.27
CA LEU A 69 4.97 3.04 -1.76
C LEU A 69 5.60 1.95 -2.62
N ILE A 70 6.61 2.32 -3.42
CA ILE A 70 7.44 1.38 -4.16
C ILE A 70 8.69 1.12 -3.30
N TYR A 71 8.78 -0.07 -2.73
CA TYR A 71 10.00 -0.51 -2.05
C TYR A 71 10.98 -1.05 -3.09
N SER A 72 11.80 -0.17 -3.68
CA SER A 72 12.93 -0.62 -4.50
C SER A 72 14.07 -1.04 -3.58
N HIS A 73 14.59 -2.25 -3.74
CA HIS A 73 15.84 -2.67 -3.10
C HIS A 73 16.99 -1.88 -3.74
N ARG A 74 17.33 -0.69 -3.21
CA ARG A 74 18.58 -0.03 -3.59
C ARG A 74 19.71 -0.84 -2.96
N ASN A 75 20.33 -1.74 -3.74
CA ASN A 75 21.68 -2.18 -3.42
C ASN A 75 22.57 -0.95 -3.54
N SER A 76 22.97 -0.39 -2.39
CA SER A 76 24.08 0.56 -2.35
C SER A 76 25.36 -0.19 -2.73
N THR A 77 25.62 -0.32 -4.03
CA THR A 77 26.98 -0.54 -4.51
C THR A 77 27.75 0.74 -4.22
N ALA A 78 28.52 0.72 -3.13
CA ALA A 78 29.54 1.72 -2.86
C ALA A 78 30.50 1.72 -4.06
N VAL A 79 30.49 2.81 -4.81
CA VAL A 79 31.53 3.09 -5.81
C VAL A 79 32.79 3.41 -4.99
N THR A 80 33.84 2.64 -5.23
CA THR A 80 35.20 2.84 -4.68
C THR A 80 35.90 3.96 -5.41
#